data_AF-A0A7C4EZQ6-F1
#
_entry.id   AF-A0A7C4EZQ6-F1
#
_cell.length_a   1.000
_cell.length_b   1.000
_cell.length_c   1.000
_cell.angle_alpha   90.00
_cell.angle_beta   90.00
_cell.angle_gamma   90.00
#
_symmetry.space_group_name_H-M   'P 1'
#
loop_
_entity.id
_entity.type
_entity.pdbx_description
1 polymer ?
#
loop_
_entity_poly.entity_id
_entity_poly.type
_entity_poly.pdbx_seq_one_letter_code
_entity_poly.pdbx_strand_id
1 'polypeptide(L)'
;MAEPSSSVKIHLVPTFHYDLAYLMSFEEYLPRLRHIFTEVLNIMEKNPEYTYMFEQALLVKLFRRLCPEHSEALRKLVSSGRIEVTGPYVQTDNNIPSGESLVRNAVLARRTVEETGGSAKTAWMGDVFGQNAQTPQIARLCGYEYLQFSRSLSREGIKPVFLWEALDGTRLLTYCGEYGGVQFTQSVEENLRRISAMVEKLLGCSAAGEALLPSGGDWAVPAQNAPETVRRWNQENTVKIFFSTATGFFESVAGGTVGLRVVKGDMNPVMRGTYSSRIRLKIRNREVENLLTTAEKLSTICSLMGAEYPREKLEEAWEKVLINQFHDVICGSCVDTAFEQALQWYAESERVASRIIDESLEYLSGRVDSSRGEGRAILVFNPLGFDRRDVVKLRVSFVKPGVRAVRVFDDEGREVPVQLAEKKHYGEEPPPHLPVSGRIEFREEPAEPGYTRVEESSCGMVEARGLREAVVMFIAEVPAL
;
A
#
# COMPACT_ATOMS: atom_id res chain seq x y z
N MET A 1 -35.11 40.38 -16.79
CA MET A 1 -34.22 39.30 -17.24
C MET A 1 -32.86 39.57 -16.63
N ALA A 2 -32.36 38.69 -15.76
CA ALA A 2 -31.03 38.85 -15.17
C ALA A 2 -29.98 38.53 -16.24
N GLU A 3 -28.96 39.36 -16.35
CA GLU A 3 -27.79 39.14 -17.22
C GLU A 3 -27.09 37.83 -16.85
N PRO A 4 -26.63 37.00 -17.81
CA PRO A 4 -25.78 35.86 -17.52
C PRO A 4 -24.34 36.36 -17.31
N SER A 5 -24.07 36.94 -16.14
CA SER A 5 -22.71 37.27 -15.70
C SER A 5 -22.17 36.16 -14.80
N SER A 6 -21.58 35.14 -15.40
CA SER A 6 -20.48 34.39 -14.77
C SER A 6 -19.67 33.69 -15.86
N SER A 7 -18.59 34.33 -16.32
CA SER A 7 -17.61 33.68 -17.19
C SER A 7 -17.03 32.48 -16.44
N VAL A 8 -17.20 31.27 -16.97
CA VAL A 8 -16.56 30.07 -16.40
C VAL A 8 -15.05 30.28 -16.40
N LYS A 9 -14.43 29.92 -15.29
CA LYS A 9 -12.98 29.95 -15.10
C LYS A 9 -12.45 28.52 -15.09
N ILE A 10 -11.33 28.31 -15.77
CA ILE A 10 -10.73 26.98 -15.89
C ILE A 10 -9.38 26.96 -15.19
N HIS A 11 -9.31 26.12 -14.15
CA HIS A 11 -8.11 25.78 -13.43
C HIS A 11 -7.33 24.73 -14.22
N LEU A 12 -6.31 25.17 -14.96
CA LEU A 12 -5.39 24.26 -15.65
C LEU A 12 -4.37 23.75 -14.63
N VAL A 13 -4.31 22.43 -14.41
CA VAL A 13 -3.40 21.80 -13.45
C VAL A 13 -2.41 20.91 -14.21
N PRO A 14 -1.22 21.42 -14.56
CA PRO A 14 -0.19 20.61 -15.19
C PRO A 14 0.29 19.50 -14.24
N THR A 15 0.37 18.29 -14.76
CA THR A 15 0.78 17.11 -13.99
C THR A 15 1.28 15.99 -14.90
N PHE A 16 1.69 14.88 -14.29
CA PHE A 16 1.95 13.62 -14.96
C PHE A 16 1.51 12.49 -14.06
N HIS A 17 0.89 11.48 -14.65
CA HIS A 17 0.62 10.24 -13.94
C HIS A 17 1.88 9.38 -13.99
N TYR A 18 2.33 8.87 -12.85
CA TYR A 18 3.57 8.11 -12.77
C TYR A 18 3.32 6.74 -12.19
N ASP A 19 3.21 5.74 -13.06
CA ASP A 19 3.15 4.37 -12.59
C ASP A 19 4.50 3.95 -12.03
N LEU A 20 4.46 3.43 -10.81
CA LEU A 20 5.66 2.96 -10.12
C LEU A 20 6.18 1.67 -10.75
N ALA A 21 5.29 0.82 -11.24
CA ALA A 21 5.64 -0.31 -12.09
C ALA A 21 4.38 -0.78 -12.83
N TYR A 22 4.49 -0.94 -14.15
CA TYR A 22 3.39 -1.36 -15.02
C TYR A 22 3.95 -2.11 -16.23
N LEU A 23 4.28 -1.39 -17.31
CA LEU A 23 4.90 -1.96 -18.52
C LEU A 23 6.41 -2.15 -18.37
N MET A 24 7.01 -1.51 -17.37
CA MET A 24 8.40 -1.67 -16.95
C MET A 24 8.45 -1.84 -15.43
N SER A 25 9.59 -2.31 -14.93
CA SER A 25 9.87 -2.35 -13.50
C SER A 25 10.12 -0.96 -12.91
N PHE A 26 10.12 -0.87 -11.58
CA PHE A 26 10.33 0.37 -10.85
C PHE A 26 11.62 1.10 -11.21
N GLU A 27 12.73 0.37 -11.29
CA GLU A 27 14.04 0.96 -11.59
C GLU A 27 14.14 1.41 -13.07
N GLU A 28 13.48 0.70 -13.98
CA GLU A 28 13.47 1.04 -15.42
C GLU A 28 12.73 2.35 -15.71
N TYR A 29 11.76 2.75 -14.88
CA TYR A 29 11.05 4.03 -15.05
C TYR A 29 11.82 5.26 -14.53
N LEU A 30 12.85 5.09 -13.70
CA LEU A 30 13.54 6.21 -13.05
C LEU A 30 14.23 7.21 -14.01
N PRO A 31 14.86 6.79 -15.13
CA PRO A 31 15.48 7.74 -16.05
C PRO A 31 14.48 8.73 -16.66
N ARG A 32 13.26 8.27 -16.95
CA ARG A 32 12.18 9.11 -17.48
C ARG A 32 11.72 10.14 -16.44
N LEU A 33 11.68 9.74 -15.17
CA LEU A 33 11.31 10.61 -14.08
C LEU A 33 12.27 11.81 -13.94
N ARG A 34 13.59 11.58 -14.04
CA ARG A 34 14.59 12.67 -14.06
C ARG A 34 14.31 13.65 -15.21
N HIS A 35 14.08 13.14 -16.42
CA HIS A 35 13.83 13.99 -17.59
C HIS A 35 12.59 14.87 -17.42
N ILE A 36 11.46 14.30 -16.97
CA ILE A 36 10.22 15.06 -16.70
C ILE A 36 10.49 16.20 -15.72
N PHE A 37 11.20 15.92 -14.62
CA PHE A 37 11.46 16.94 -13.61
C PHE A 37 12.34 18.08 -14.12
N THR A 38 13.38 17.77 -14.88
CA THR A 38 14.21 18.80 -15.52
C THR A 38 13.38 19.70 -16.44
N GLU A 39 12.46 19.13 -17.22
CA GLU A 39 11.58 19.92 -18.09
C GLU A 39 10.60 20.79 -17.29
N VAL A 40 10.05 20.30 -16.17
CA VAL A 40 9.24 21.09 -15.24
C VAL A 40 10.03 22.29 -14.73
N LEU A 41 11.26 22.07 -14.24
CA LEU A 41 12.11 23.16 -13.73
C LEU A 41 12.42 24.21 -14.80
N ASN A 42 12.71 23.79 -16.03
CA ASN A 42 12.99 24.68 -17.17
C ASN A 42 11.80 25.61 -17.49
N ILE A 43 10.56 25.12 -17.38
CA ILE A 43 9.36 25.94 -17.58
C ILE A 43 9.19 26.91 -16.41
N MET A 44 9.32 26.42 -15.19
CA MET A 44 9.07 27.17 -13.96
C MET A 44 10.07 28.29 -13.72
N GLU A 45 11.30 28.15 -14.18
CA GLU A 45 12.33 29.19 -14.14
C GLU A 45 11.94 30.41 -14.98
N LYS A 46 11.34 30.19 -16.15
CA LYS A 46 11.01 31.25 -17.12
C LYS A 46 9.60 31.84 -16.95
N ASN A 47 8.71 31.15 -16.24
CA ASN A 47 7.30 31.51 -16.13
C ASN A 47 6.86 31.47 -14.66
N PRO A 48 6.90 32.60 -13.93
CA PRO A 48 6.53 32.67 -12.51
C PRO A 48 5.09 32.27 -12.21
N GLU A 49 4.19 32.42 -13.18
CA GLU A 49 2.78 32.06 -13.08
C GLU A 49 2.51 30.54 -13.18
N TYR A 50 3.48 29.78 -13.69
CA TYR A 50 3.30 28.35 -13.92
C TYR A 50 3.33 27.58 -12.60
N THR A 51 2.30 26.77 -12.38
CA THR A 51 2.18 25.79 -11.29
C THR A 51 2.30 24.37 -11.84
N TYR A 52 2.64 23.42 -10.98
CA TYR A 52 2.72 22.01 -11.33
C TYR A 52 2.25 21.15 -10.16
N MET A 53 1.68 19.99 -10.45
CA MET A 53 1.22 19.05 -9.43
C MET A 53 1.94 17.70 -9.55
N PHE A 54 2.46 17.21 -8.43
CA PHE A 54 2.91 15.83 -8.26
C PHE A 54 1.78 15.02 -7.62
N GLU A 55 1.28 14.02 -8.36
CA GLU A 55 0.11 13.22 -7.97
C GLU A 55 0.30 12.36 -6.70
N GLN A 56 1.55 12.08 -6.32
CA GLN A 56 1.89 11.22 -5.20
C GLN A 56 3.18 11.68 -4.50
N ALA A 57 3.22 11.57 -3.18
CA ALA A 57 4.31 12.16 -2.38
C ALA A 57 5.65 11.42 -2.51
N LEU A 58 5.66 10.13 -2.89
CA LEU A 58 6.89 9.37 -3.16
C LEU A 58 7.79 10.07 -4.20
N LEU A 59 7.20 10.81 -5.13
CA LEU A 59 7.94 11.57 -6.14
C LEU A 59 8.95 12.54 -5.52
N VAL A 60 8.63 13.18 -4.39
CA VAL A 60 9.56 14.07 -3.67
C VAL A 60 10.82 13.32 -3.27
N LYS A 61 10.67 12.12 -2.69
CA LYS A 61 11.80 11.28 -2.29
C LYS A 61 12.62 10.83 -3.50
N LEU A 62 11.94 10.42 -4.58
CA LEU A 62 12.61 10.02 -5.81
C LEU A 62 13.38 11.17 -6.47
N PHE A 63 12.82 12.38 -6.52
CA PHE A 63 13.52 13.54 -7.08
C PHE A 63 14.74 13.94 -6.24
N ARG A 64 14.65 13.92 -4.91
CA ARG A 64 15.82 14.17 -4.04
C ARG A 64 16.92 13.13 -4.24
N ARG A 65 16.55 11.88 -4.50
CA ARG A 65 17.50 10.78 -4.80
C ARG A 65 18.12 10.92 -6.19
N LEU A 66 17.30 11.17 -7.22
CA LEU A 66 17.71 11.17 -8.62
C LEU A 66 18.33 12.51 -9.06
N CYS A 67 17.92 13.63 -8.47
CA CYS A 67 18.36 14.97 -8.84
C CYS A 67 18.76 15.73 -7.57
N PRO A 68 19.74 15.23 -6.79
CA PRO A 68 20.14 15.88 -5.53
C PRO A 68 20.52 17.35 -5.71
N GLU A 69 21.08 17.72 -6.86
CA GLU A 69 21.43 19.09 -7.28
C GLU A 69 20.22 20.05 -7.34
N HIS A 70 19.01 19.51 -7.49
CA HIS A 70 17.76 20.27 -7.55
C HIS A 70 16.94 20.21 -6.26
N SER A 71 17.45 19.60 -5.19
CA SER A 71 16.69 19.42 -3.92
C SER A 71 16.25 20.75 -3.30
N GLU A 72 17.11 21.77 -3.33
CA GLU A 72 16.77 23.09 -2.78
C GLU A 72 15.76 23.83 -3.66
N ALA A 73 15.86 23.69 -4.98
CA ALA A 73 14.87 24.25 -5.91
C ALA A 73 13.50 23.60 -5.70
N LEU A 74 13.46 22.26 -5.55
CA LEU A 74 12.25 21.52 -5.22
C LEU A 74 11.63 22.02 -3.91
N ARG A 75 12.42 22.11 -2.84
CA ARG A 75 11.95 22.63 -1.55
C ARG A 75 11.32 24.01 -1.68
N LYS A 76 12.00 24.95 -2.36
CA LYS A 76 11.48 26.32 -2.59
C LYS A 76 10.18 26.34 -3.39
N LEU A 77 10.09 25.53 -4.44
CA LEU A 77 8.90 25.45 -5.28
C LEU A 77 7.70 24.83 -4.53
N VAL A 78 7.94 23.81 -3.70
CA VAL A 78 6.88 23.18 -2.89
C VAL A 78 6.42 24.11 -1.76
N SER A 79 7.35 24.68 -0.99
CA SER A 79 7.04 25.61 0.11
C SER A 79 6.39 26.93 -0.35
N SER A 80 6.66 27.37 -1.58
CA SER A 80 5.96 28.52 -2.18
C SER A 80 4.59 28.16 -2.77
N GLY A 81 4.23 26.87 -2.82
CA GLY A 81 2.98 26.39 -3.41
C GLY A 81 2.96 26.36 -4.94
N ARG A 82 4.10 26.63 -5.60
CA ARG A 82 4.21 26.54 -7.07
C ARG A 82 4.24 25.10 -7.55
N ILE A 83 4.83 24.19 -6.77
CA ILE A 83 4.63 22.76 -6.92
C ILE A 83 3.71 22.30 -5.80
N GLU A 84 2.52 21.83 -6.16
CA GLU A 84 1.67 21.09 -5.24
C GLU A 84 2.11 19.63 -5.21
N VAL A 85 2.24 19.07 -4.01
CA VAL A 85 2.41 17.63 -3.83
C VAL A 85 1.16 17.11 -3.15
N THR A 86 0.35 16.36 -3.90
CA THR A 86 -0.85 15.74 -3.36
C THR A 86 -0.50 14.46 -2.60
N GLY A 87 -1.43 14.02 -1.75
CA GLY A 87 -1.42 12.64 -1.28
C GLY A 87 -2.14 11.74 -2.28
N PRO A 88 -2.14 10.41 -2.05
CA PRO A 88 -1.41 9.66 -1.02
C PRO A 88 0.12 9.51 -1.28
N TYR A 89 0.83 8.69 -0.51
CA TYR A 89 2.28 8.48 -0.70
C TYR A 89 2.57 7.79 -2.02
N VAL A 90 1.80 6.75 -2.31
CA VAL A 90 1.63 6.16 -3.64
C VAL A 90 0.15 6.04 -3.97
N GLN A 91 -0.23 6.12 -5.24
CA GLN A 91 -1.61 5.91 -5.68
C GLN A 91 -2.01 4.44 -5.56
N THR A 92 -2.37 4.07 -4.33
CA THR A 92 -2.66 2.71 -3.91
C THR A 92 -4.03 2.24 -4.40
N ASP A 93 -4.19 0.94 -4.64
CA ASP A 93 -5.52 0.35 -4.73
C ASP A 93 -6.27 0.54 -3.40
N ASN A 94 -7.53 0.96 -3.47
CA ASN A 94 -8.31 1.27 -2.27
C ASN A 94 -9.29 0.16 -1.87
N ASN A 95 -9.13 -1.07 -2.37
CA ASN A 95 -10.04 -2.19 -2.12
C ASN A 95 -9.35 -3.38 -1.44
N ILE A 96 -8.09 -3.64 -1.78
CA ILE A 96 -7.32 -4.82 -1.38
C ILE A 96 -6.48 -4.57 -0.11
N PRO A 97 -5.74 -3.44 0.01
CA PRO A 97 -4.98 -3.13 1.22
C PRO A 97 -5.86 -3.00 2.46
N SER A 98 -5.27 -3.23 3.62
CA SER A 98 -5.90 -2.99 4.92
C SER A 98 -6.12 -1.48 5.18
N GLY A 99 -7.07 -1.16 6.07
CA GLY A 99 -7.23 0.23 6.53
C GLY A 99 -5.96 0.80 7.17
N GLU A 100 -5.21 -0.03 7.89
CA GLU A 100 -3.90 0.30 8.47
C GLU A 100 -2.85 0.70 7.40
N SER A 101 -2.85 0.00 6.26
CA SER A 101 -2.02 0.37 5.10
C SER A 101 -2.47 1.69 4.48
N LEU A 102 -3.78 1.92 4.33
CA LEU A 102 -4.30 3.18 3.79
C LEU A 102 -3.92 4.37 4.69
N VAL A 103 -4.01 4.20 6.01
CA VAL A 103 -3.58 5.21 6.99
C VAL A 103 -2.08 5.45 6.88
N ARG A 104 -1.24 4.40 6.83
CA ARG A 104 0.23 4.57 6.67
C ARG A 104 0.58 5.26 5.36
N ASN A 105 -0.08 4.90 4.27
CA ASN A 105 0.09 5.53 2.97
C ASN A 105 -0.21 7.04 3.04
N ALA A 106 -1.22 7.45 3.80
CA ALA A 106 -1.55 8.86 3.98
C ALA A 106 -0.58 9.59 4.94
N VAL A 107 -0.26 8.98 6.08
CA VAL A 107 0.66 9.57 7.09
C VAL A 107 2.05 9.77 6.50
N LEU A 108 2.57 8.78 5.77
CA LEU A 108 3.88 8.89 5.11
C LEU A 108 3.89 9.97 4.03
N ALA A 109 2.78 10.12 3.29
CA ALA A 109 2.63 11.20 2.31
C ALA A 109 2.78 12.55 2.97
N ARG A 110 2.00 12.79 4.03
CA ARG A 110 1.99 14.05 4.75
C ARG A 110 3.35 14.38 5.33
N ARG A 111 3.99 13.43 6.00
CA ARG A 111 5.34 13.63 6.53
C ARG A 111 6.32 14.02 5.42
N THR A 112 6.29 13.31 4.29
CA THR A 112 7.17 13.57 3.14
C THR A 112 6.96 14.98 2.57
N VAL A 113 5.72 15.45 2.49
CA VAL A 113 5.39 16.79 1.98
C VAL A 113 5.73 17.88 2.99
N GLU A 114 5.40 17.67 4.27
CA GLU A 114 5.69 18.60 5.37
C GLU A 114 7.21 18.84 5.53
N GLU A 115 8.05 17.82 5.30
CA GLU A 115 9.52 17.94 5.28
C GLU A 115 10.06 18.92 4.21
N THR A 116 9.28 19.19 3.16
CA THR A 116 9.60 20.20 2.13
C THR A 116 8.99 21.57 2.38
N GLY A 117 8.24 21.73 3.48
CA GLY A 117 7.48 22.95 3.81
C GLY A 117 6.15 23.08 3.05
N GLY A 118 5.71 22.03 2.36
CA GLY A 118 4.40 21.98 1.70
C GLY A 118 3.29 21.45 2.61
N SER A 119 2.09 21.34 2.05
CA SER A 119 0.94 20.72 2.71
C SER A 119 0.12 19.90 1.70
N ALA A 120 -0.13 18.63 2.02
CA ALA A 120 -0.93 17.73 1.19
C ALA A 120 -2.40 17.77 1.64
N LYS A 121 -3.19 18.70 1.10
CA LYS A 121 -4.63 18.82 1.41
C LYS A 121 -5.53 17.95 0.53
N THR A 122 -5.08 17.64 -0.68
CA THR A 122 -5.83 16.86 -1.66
C THR A 122 -5.27 15.45 -1.75
N ALA A 123 -6.14 14.44 -1.68
CA ALA A 123 -5.82 13.07 -2.06
C ALA A 123 -6.23 12.83 -3.52
N TRP A 124 -5.24 12.70 -4.40
CA TRP A 124 -5.36 12.54 -5.84
C TRP A 124 -5.18 11.07 -6.24
N MET A 125 -6.27 10.41 -6.59
CA MET A 125 -6.33 8.98 -6.90
C MET A 125 -6.79 8.78 -8.34
N GLY A 126 -6.15 9.50 -9.27
CA GLY A 126 -6.54 9.63 -10.66
C GLY A 126 -6.85 8.29 -11.32
N ASP A 127 -5.88 7.37 -11.30
CA ASP A 127 -6.03 6.08 -11.99
C ASP A 127 -6.38 4.88 -11.11
N VAL A 128 -6.72 5.10 -9.84
CA VAL A 128 -7.03 4.00 -8.91
C VAL A 128 -8.34 3.30 -9.27
N PHE A 129 -8.34 1.96 -9.26
CA PHE A 129 -9.45 1.12 -9.76
C PHE A 129 -10.60 0.99 -8.76
N GLY A 130 -11.43 2.02 -8.68
CA GLY A 130 -12.58 2.08 -7.78
C GLY A 130 -12.18 2.45 -6.36
N GLN A 131 -13.18 2.71 -5.53
CA GLN A 131 -12.96 3.31 -4.20
C GLN A 131 -13.93 2.71 -3.18
N ASN A 132 -13.43 2.31 -2.01
CA ASN A 132 -14.28 1.81 -0.93
C ASN A 132 -15.09 2.94 -0.25
N ALA A 133 -16.19 2.58 0.42
CA ALA A 133 -17.11 3.56 1.02
C ALA A 133 -16.53 4.35 2.21
N GLN A 134 -15.41 3.92 2.80
CA GLN A 134 -14.76 4.58 3.93
C GLN A 134 -13.63 5.54 3.52
N THR A 135 -13.31 5.66 2.23
CA THR A 135 -12.29 6.59 1.73
C THR A 135 -12.48 8.02 2.27
N PRO A 136 -13.70 8.63 2.32
CA PRO A 136 -13.85 9.96 2.89
C PRO A 136 -13.50 10.05 4.38
N GLN A 137 -13.87 9.04 5.16
CA GLN A 137 -13.54 8.99 6.59
C GLN A 137 -12.03 8.88 6.81
N ILE A 138 -11.39 7.91 6.16
CA ILE A 138 -9.94 7.68 6.28
C ILE A 138 -9.17 8.94 5.85
N ALA A 139 -9.55 9.52 4.71
CA ALA A 139 -8.89 10.71 4.20
C ALA A 139 -9.01 11.90 5.17
N ARG A 140 -10.21 12.14 5.73
CA ARG A 140 -10.45 13.20 6.71
C ARG A 140 -9.64 13.00 7.99
N LEU A 141 -9.59 11.78 8.51
CA LEU A 141 -8.81 11.42 9.70
C LEU A 141 -7.31 11.58 9.47
N CYS A 142 -6.84 11.32 8.25
CA CYS A 142 -5.46 11.54 7.86
C CYS A 142 -5.15 13.01 7.54
N GLY A 143 -6.15 13.90 7.55
CA GLY A 143 -5.97 15.35 7.35
C GLY A 143 -6.07 15.84 5.91
N TYR A 144 -6.57 15.02 4.98
CA TYR A 144 -7.00 15.53 3.68
C TYR A 144 -8.35 16.25 3.80
N GLU A 145 -8.51 17.28 2.99
CA GLU A 145 -9.71 18.11 2.87
C GLU A 145 -10.50 17.77 1.60
N TYR A 146 -9.82 17.26 0.58
CA TYR A 146 -10.38 17.07 -0.76
C TYR A 146 -10.01 15.71 -1.36
N LEU A 147 -10.90 15.19 -2.20
CA LEU A 147 -10.71 13.93 -2.91
C LEU A 147 -10.83 14.12 -4.42
N GLN A 148 -9.91 13.50 -5.15
CA GLN A 148 -10.04 13.32 -6.59
C GLN A 148 -9.88 11.84 -6.95
N PHE A 149 -10.69 11.36 -7.89
CA PHE A 149 -10.49 10.09 -8.60
C PHE A 149 -11.12 10.15 -10.00
N SER A 150 -10.72 9.27 -10.92
CA SER A 150 -11.31 9.25 -12.27
C SER A 150 -12.16 8.02 -12.55
N ARG A 151 -11.89 6.91 -11.87
CA ARG A 151 -12.57 5.63 -12.14
C ARG A 151 -13.61 5.33 -11.08
N SER A 152 -14.87 5.26 -11.51
CA SER A 152 -16.00 4.92 -10.65
C SER A 152 -17.09 4.18 -11.42
N LEU A 153 -17.98 3.54 -10.67
CA LEU A 153 -19.28 3.13 -11.21
C LEU A 153 -20.03 4.37 -11.70
N SER A 154 -20.29 4.43 -13.00
CA SER A 154 -21.13 5.47 -13.58
C SER A 154 -22.50 5.46 -12.91
N ARG A 155 -22.90 6.59 -12.34
CA ARG A 155 -24.20 6.79 -11.71
C ARG A 155 -24.88 7.96 -12.39
N GLU A 156 -26.07 7.73 -12.92
CA GLU A 156 -26.81 8.75 -13.66
C GLU A 156 -27.02 10.04 -12.83
N GLY A 157 -26.78 11.17 -13.49
CA GLY A 157 -27.00 12.51 -12.93
C GLY A 157 -26.03 12.91 -11.81
N ILE A 158 -24.90 12.24 -11.62
CA ILE A 158 -23.82 12.74 -10.76
C ILE A 158 -22.95 13.68 -11.60
N LYS A 159 -22.89 14.96 -11.20
CA LYS A 159 -21.92 15.91 -11.74
C LYS A 159 -20.52 15.59 -11.19
N PRO A 160 -19.44 16.01 -11.88
CA PRO A 160 -18.08 15.73 -11.42
C PRO A 160 -17.77 16.21 -10.00
N VAL A 161 -18.33 17.34 -9.58
CA VAL A 161 -18.16 17.87 -8.21
C VAL A 161 -19.37 17.50 -7.33
N PHE A 162 -19.11 16.86 -6.20
CA PHE A 162 -20.13 16.43 -5.24
C PHE A 162 -19.56 16.27 -3.82
N LEU A 163 -20.44 16.06 -2.84
CA LEU A 163 -20.04 15.68 -1.48
C LEU A 163 -20.11 14.16 -1.35
N TRP A 164 -18.99 13.49 -1.08
CA TRP A 164 -18.97 12.05 -0.85
C TRP A 164 -19.06 11.75 0.64
N GLU A 165 -20.10 11.02 1.04
CA GLU A 165 -20.38 10.62 2.42
C GLU A 165 -19.92 9.18 2.71
N ALA A 166 -19.09 9.03 3.73
CA ALA A 166 -18.65 7.75 4.28
C ALA A 166 -19.71 7.09 5.18
N LEU A 167 -19.43 5.87 5.64
CA LEU A 167 -20.39 5.09 6.44
C LEU A 167 -20.71 5.72 7.80
N ASP A 168 -19.80 6.54 8.33
CA ASP A 168 -19.95 7.28 9.59
C ASP A 168 -20.62 8.66 9.42
N GLY A 169 -20.99 9.04 8.20
CA GLY A 169 -21.53 10.36 7.88
C GLY A 169 -20.49 11.44 7.58
N THR A 170 -19.18 11.13 7.65
CA THR A 170 -18.12 12.05 7.23
C THR A 170 -18.30 12.41 5.76
N ARG A 171 -18.23 13.70 5.42
CA ARG A 171 -18.37 14.20 4.04
C ARG A 171 -17.11 14.92 3.59
N LEU A 172 -16.61 14.59 2.39
CA LEU A 172 -15.54 15.33 1.73
C LEU A 172 -15.98 15.83 0.36
N LEU A 173 -15.52 17.04 0.02
CA LEU A 173 -15.70 17.60 -1.32
C LEU A 173 -14.84 16.81 -2.31
N THR A 174 -15.48 16.31 -3.35
CA THR A 174 -14.92 15.30 -4.24
C THR A 174 -15.08 15.74 -5.69
N TYR A 175 -14.04 15.51 -6.49
CA TYR A 175 -14.08 15.61 -7.95
C TYR A 175 -13.91 14.21 -8.57
N CYS A 176 -14.92 13.75 -9.31
CA CYS A 176 -14.85 12.58 -10.17
C CYS A 176 -14.78 13.00 -11.64
N GLY A 177 -13.58 12.95 -12.23
CA GLY A 177 -13.36 13.34 -13.62
C GLY A 177 -11.98 12.92 -14.11
N GLU A 178 -11.66 13.19 -15.38
CA GLU A 178 -10.39 12.79 -16.01
C GLU A 178 -9.17 13.31 -15.21
N TYR A 179 -8.13 12.48 -15.05
CA TYR A 179 -6.86 12.84 -14.41
C TYR A 179 -5.83 13.40 -15.41
N GLY A 180 -5.88 12.98 -16.69
CA GLY A 180 -4.95 13.44 -17.73
C GLY A 180 -5.44 14.67 -18.51
N GLY A 181 -6.77 14.81 -18.68
CA GLY A 181 -7.42 15.92 -19.36
C GLY A 181 -6.80 16.25 -20.72
N VAL A 182 -5.97 17.31 -20.78
CA VAL A 182 -5.29 17.73 -22.01
C VAL A 182 -3.77 17.52 -21.95
N GLN A 183 -3.26 16.63 -22.79
CA GLN A 183 -1.81 16.51 -23.01
C GLN A 183 -1.36 17.52 -24.08
N PHE A 184 -0.56 18.52 -23.71
CA PHE A 184 0.00 19.46 -24.68
C PHE A 184 1.14 18.85 -25.49
N THR A 185 1.23 19.24 -26.76
CA THR A 185 2.33 18.97 -27.68
C THR A 185 3.24 20.19 -27.79
N GLN A 186 4.35 20.08 -28.52
CA GLN A 186 5.24 21.21 -28.76
C GLN A 186 4.69 22.20 -29.82
N SER A 187 3.46 22.02 -30.31
CA SER A 187 2.79 22.91 -31.25
C SER A 187 1.71 23.75 -30.56
N VAL A 188 1.88 25.08 -30.55
CA VAL A 188 0.90 26.00 -29.95
C VAL A 188 -0.45 25.89 -30.65
N GLU A 189 -0.47 25.83 -31.98
CA GLU A 189 -1.72 25.74 -32.76
C GLU A 189 -2.48 24.44 -32.49
N GLU A 190 -1.76 23.34 -32.30
CA GLU A 190 -2.39 22.08 -31.94
C GLU A 190 -2.97 22.14 -30.52
N ASN A 191 -2.23 22.72 -29.59
CA ASN A 191 -2.68 22.87 -28.21
C ASN A 191 -3.92 23.77 -28.12
N LEU A 192 -3.99 24.87 -28.87
CA LEU A 192 -5.19 25.72 -28.93
C LEU A 192 -6.43 24.93 -29.39
N ARG A 193 -6.29 24.08 -30.41
CA ARG A 193 -7.38 23.18 -30.85
C ARG A 193 -7.78 22.18 -29.76
N ARG A 194 -6.80 21.57 -29.08
CA ARG A 194 -7.04 20.62 -27.98
C ARG A 194 -7.74 21.29 -26.80
N ILE A 195 -7.30 22.48 -26.41
CA ILE A 195 -7.94 23.29 -25.36
C ILE A 195 -9.38 23.61 -25.74
N SER A 196 -9.64 24.06 -26.97
CA SER A 196 -11.00 24.38 -27.43
C SER A 196 -11.97 23.21 -27.25
N ALA A 197 -11.55 22.01 -27.65
CA ALA A 197 -12.35 20.79 -27.49
C ALA A 197 -12.61 20.44 -26.01
N MET A 198 -11.68 20.74 -25.10
CA MET A 198 -11.86 20.50 -23.68
C MET A 198 -12.73 21.55 -23.01
N VAL A 199 -12.59 22.82 -23.37
CA VAL A 199 -13.40 23.92 -22.83
C VAL A 199 -14.88 23.65 -23.06
N GLU A 200 -15.27 23.24 -24.28
CA GLU A 200 -16.66 22.91 -24.59
C GLU A 200 -17.24 21.83 -23.66
N LYS A 201 -16.46 20.78 -23.36
CA LYS A 201 -16.87 19.72 -22.42
C LYS A 201 -16.98 20.25 -20.98
N LEU A 202 -16.03 21.10 -20.57
CA LEU A 202 -15.93 21.60 -19.20
C LEU A 202 -17.03 22.59 -18.82
N LEU A 203 -17.59 23.34 -19.78
CA LEU A 203 -18.68 24.28 -19.52
C LEU A 203 -19.89 23.57 -18.87
N GLY A 204 -20.21 22.35 -19.31
CA GLY A 204 -21.29 21.53 -18.74
C GLY A 204 -20.95 20.87 -17.39
N CYS A 205 -19.67 20.81 -17.04
CA CYS A 205 -19.13 20.14 -15.85
C CYS A 205 -18.77 21.11 -14.72
N SER A 206 -18.87 22.42 -14.94
CA SER A 206 -18.49 23.43 -13.97
C SER A 206 -19.33 23.37 -12.68
N ALA A 207 -18.69 23.72 -11.57
CA ALA A 207 -19.31 23.89 -10.26
C ALA A 207 -18.96 25.29 -9.75
N ALA A 208 -19.95 26.05 -9.29
CA ALA A 208 -19.77 27.45 -8.87
C ALA A 208 -19.08 28.36 -9.92
N GLY A 209 -19.21 28.04 -11.22
CA GLY A 209 -18.54 28.79 -12.29
C GLY A 209 -17.06 28.45 -12.48
N GLU A 210 -16.56 27.42 -11.81
CA GLU A 210 -15.16 26.96 -11.87
C GLU A 210 -15.13 25.54 -12.47
N ALA A 211 -14.09 25.24 -13.26
CA ALA A 211 -13.87 23.91 -13.83
C ALA A 211 -12.40 23.50 -13.71
N LEU A 212 -12.16 22.21 -13.49
CA LEU A 212 -10.83 21.63 -13.40
C LEU A 212 -10.42 21.03 -14.75
N LEU A 213 -9.25 21.40 -15.25
CA LEU A 213 -8.63 20.81 -16.42
C LEU A 213 -7.23 20.32 -16.07
N PRO A 214 -7.06 19.02 -15.77
CA PRO A 214 -5.73 18.47 -15.65
C PRO A 214 -5.02 18.51 -17.01
N SER A 215 -3.71 18.73 -16.98
CA SER A 215 -2.89 18.73 -18.19
C SER A 215 -1.71 17.79 -18.02
N GLY A 216 -1.89 16.57 -18.49
CA GLY A 216 -0.92 15.50 -18.30
C GLY A 216 -1.34 14.22 -19.00
N GLY A 217 -1.03 13.11 -18.35
CA GLY A 217 -1.21 11.75 -18.83
C GLY A 217 -0.06 10.87 -18.35
N ASP A 218 -0.10 9.59 -18.71
CA ASP A 218 0.86 8.60 -18.24
C ASP A 218 2.28 8.96 -18.71
N TRP A 219 3.13 9.24 -17.72
CA TRP A 219 4.50 9.74 -17.87
C TRP A 219 4.64 10.91 -18.85
N ALA A 220 3.64 11.79 -18.91
CA ALA A 220 3.63 12.94 -19.82
C ALA A 220 4.78 13.91 -19.50
N VAL A 221 5.56 14.26 -20.53
CA VAL A 221 6.55 15.34 -20.44
C VAL A 221 5.82 16.67 -20.66
N PRO A 222 5.98 17.67 -19.78
CA PRO A 222 5.29 18.94 -19.96
C PRO A 222 5.81 19.67 -21.21
N ALA A 223 4.88 20.31 -21.94
CA ALA A 223 5.25 21.05 -23.13
C ALA A 223 5.82 22.43 -22.77
N GLN A 224 7.00 22.77 -23.29
CA GLN A 224 7.69 24.04 -22.98
C GLN A 224 6.89 25.28 -23.44
N ASN A 225 6.01 25.10 -24.43
CA ASN A 225 5.12 26.11 -24.97
C ASN A 225 3.76 26.20 -24.24
N ALA A 226 3.54 25.47 -23.15
CA ALA A 226 2.28 25.48 -22.40
C ALA A 226 1.90 26.90 -21.91
N PRO A 227 2.82 27.68 -21.29
CA PRO A 227 2.49 29.04 -20.86
C PRO A 227 2.12 29.97 -22.02
N GLU A 228 2.82 29.83 -23.15
CA GLU A 228 2.53 30.63 -24.34
C GLU A 228 1.16 30.30 -24.93
N THR A 229 0.82 29.01 -24.98
CA THR A 229 -0.49 28.55 -25.42
C THR A 229 -1.61 29.17 -24.56
N VAL A 230 -1.46 29.16 -23.24
CA VAL A 230 -2.44 29.74 -22.31
C VAL A 230 -2.55 31.25 -22.48
N ARG A 231 -1.43 31.96 -22.63
CA ARG A 231 -1.42 33.41 -22.89
C ARG A 231 -2.18 33.75 -24.18
N ARG A 232 -1.91 33.02 -25.27
CA ARG A 232 -2.59 33.23 -26.55
C ARG A 232 -4.08 32.90 -26.48
N TRP A 233 -4.44 31.76 -25.87
CA TRP A 233 -5.84 31.42 -25.63
C TRP A 233 -6.59 32.56 -24.93
N ASN A 234 -6.00 33.10 -23.86
CA ASN A 234 -6.60 34.16 -23.06
C ASN A 234 -6.68 35.51 -23.78
N GLN A 235 -5.91 35.76 -24.83
CA GLN A 235 -6.05 36.97 -25.65
C GLN A 235 -7.22 36.85 -26.63
N GLU A 236 -7.46 35.64 -27.14
CA GLU A 236 -8.43 35.39 -28.23
C GLU A 236 -9.82 34.97 -27.72
N ASN A 237 -9.95 34.49 -26.47
CA ASN A 237 -11.17 33.87 -25.97
C ASN A 237 -11.74 34.55 -24.71
N THR A 238 -13.06 34.43 -24.52
CA THR A 238 -13.77 34.98 -23.35
C THR A 238 -13.61 34.11 -22.10
N VAL A 239 -13.66 32.78 -22.25
CA VAL A 239 -13.38 31.82 -21.17
C VAL A 239 -11.88 31.84 -20.87
N LYS A 240 -11.53 32.17 -19.62
CA LYS A 240 -10.14 32.30 -19.20
C LYS A 240 -9.62 31.03 -18.55
N ILE A 241 -8.38 30.70 -18.89
CA ILE A 241 -7.64 29.56 -18.37
C ILE A 241 -6.42 30.09 -17.60
N PHE A 242 -6.15 29.55 -16.42
CA PHE A 242 -4.95 29.92 -15.66
C PHE A 242 -4.35 28.68 -15.00
N PHE A 243 -3.03 28.72 -14.80
CA PHE A 243 -2.33 27.69 -14.07
C PHE A 243 -2.76 27.72 -12.61
N SER A 244 -3.13 26.55 -12.09
CA SER A 244 -3.61 26.37 -10.73
C SER A 244 -3.11 25.06 -10.14
N THR A 245 -3.58 24.77 -8.93
CA THR A 245 -3.34 23.53 -8.20
C THR A 245 -4.68 22.81 -8.02
N ALA A 246 -4.65 21.50 -7.75
CA ALA A 246 -5.87 20.76 -7.44
C ALA A 246 -6.55 21.34 -6.19
N THR A 247 -5.78 21.62 -5.12
CA THR A 247 -6.29 22.30 -3.93
C THR A 247 -6.87 23.68 -4.27
N GLY A 248 -6.22 24.47 -5.14
CA GLY A 248 -6.73 25.79 -5.54
C GLY A 248 -8.07 25.73 -6.26
N PHE A 249 -8.33 24.67 -7.04
CA PHE A 249 -9.65 24.40 -7.61
C PHE A 249 -10.67 24.04 -6.52
N PHE A 250 -10.33 23.15 -5.60
CA PHE A 250 -11.26 22.79 -4.52
C PHE A 250 -11.60 23.98 -3.61
N GLU A 251 -10.62 24.81 -3.27
CA GLU A 251 -10.83 26.03 -2.49
C GLU A 251 -11.73 27.04 -3.23
N SER A 252 -11.64 27.14 -4.56
CA SER A 252 -12.52 28.02 -5.35
C SER A 252 -13.98 27.57 -5.38
N VAL A 253 -14.24 26.25 -5.33
CA VAL A 253 -15.60 25.69 -5.30
C VAL A 253 -16.16 25.45 -3.90
N ALA A 254 -15.33 25.46 -2.85
CA ALA A 254 -15.73 25.14 -1.47
C ALA A 254 -16.84 26.08 -0.92
N GLY A 255 -16.82 27.36 -1.31
CA GLY A 255 -17.87 28.33 -0.95
C GLY A 255 -19.23 28.07 -1.60
N GLY A 256 -19.27 27.27 -2.67
CA GLY A 256 -20.47 26.90 -3.43
C GLY A 256 -21.03 25.51 -3.10
N THR A 257 -20.72 24.95 -1.92
CA THR A 257 -21.14 23.59 -1.54
C THR A 257 -22.64 23.45 -1.32
N VAL A 258 -23.37 24.55 -1.12
CA VAL A 258 -24.83 24.57 -0.98
C VAL A 258 -25.48 24.05 -2.26
N GLY A 259 -26.21 22.95 -2.16
CA GLY A 259 -26.90 22.32 -3.30
C GLY A 259 -26.08 21.26 -4.05
N LEU A 260 -24.84 20.99 -3.65
CA LEU A 260 -24.10 19.83 -4.17
C LEU A 260 -24.79 18.53 -3.74
N ARG A 261 -24.84 17.57 -4.67
CA ARG A 261 -25.38 16.23 -4.39
C ARG A 261 -24.51 15.53 -3.35
N VAL A 262 -25.16 14.91 -2.37
CA VAL A 262 -24.50 13.96 -1.46
C VAL A 262 -24.55 12.57 -2.09
N VAL A 263 -23.39 11.96 -2.27
CA VAL A 263 -23.24 10.61 -2.83
C VAL A 263 -22.81 9.68 -1.69
N LYS A 264 -23.47 8.52 -1.57
CA LYS A 264 -23.20 7.51 -0.54
C LYS A 264 -22.76 6.18 -1.15
N GLY A 265 -22.04 5.39 -0.35
CA GLY A 265 -21.56 4.07 -0.72
C GLY A 265 -20.22 4.10 -1.45
N ASP A 266 -19.79 2.93 -1.93
CA ASP A 266 -18.55 2.77 -2.67
C ASP A 266 -18.67 3.23 -4.14
N MET A 267 -17.53 3.36 -4.81
CA MET A 267 -17.43 3.71 -6.23
C MET A 267 -17.10 2.48 -7.09
N ASN A 268 -17.51 1.29 -6.64
CA ASN A 268 -17.26 0.01 -7.28
C ASN A 268 -18.52 -0.50 -8.01
N PRO A 269 -18.38 -1.49 -8.93
CA PRO A 269 -17.13 -2.14 -9.35
C PRO A 269 -16.38 -1.40 -10.47
N VAL A 270 -15.04 -1.49 -10.43
CA VAL A 270 -14.13 -1.06 -11.50
C VAL A 270 -13.10 -2.18 -11.73
N MET A 271 -12.86 -2.58 -12.99
CA MET A 271 -11.83 -3.56 -13.38
C MET A 271 -11.74 -4.86 -12.54
N ARG A 272 -12.88 -5.44 -12.16
CA ARG A 272 -13.01 -6.59 -11.21
C ARG A 272 -12.04 -7.77 -11.38
N GLY A 273 -11.50 -8.01 -12.58
CA GLY A 273 -10.51 -9.07 -12.81
C GLY A 273 -9.23 -8.88 -11.98
N THR A 274 -8.88 -7.65 -11.64
CA THR A 274 -7.68 -7.32 -10.86
C THR A 274 -7.71 -7.89 -9.44
N TYR A 275 -8.89 -8.19 -8.90
CA TYR A 275 -9.04 -8.76 -7.56
C TYR A 275 -8.49 -10.20 -7.47
N SER A 276 -8.43 -10.94 -8.58
CA SER A 276 -7.93 -12.32 -8.63
C SER A 276 -6.61 -12.49 -9.39
N SER A 277 -6.26 -11.57 -10.28
CA SER A 277 -5.00 -11.58 -11.04
C SER A 277 -3.79 -11.70 -10.12
N ARG A 278 -2.82 -12.57 -10.46
CA ARG A 278 -1.58 -12.78 -9.69
C ARG A 278 -1.85 -12.93 -8.17
N ILE A 279 -2.76 -13.83 -7.78
CA ILE A 279 -3.26 -14.00 -6.40
C ILE A 279 -2.18 -14.07 -5.32
N ARG A 280 -0.97 -14.55 -5.66
CA ARG A 280 0.18 -14.57 -4.76
C ARG A 280 0.52 -13.18 -4.19
N LEU A 281 0.36 -12.10 -4.96
CA LEU A 281 0.55 -10.73 -4.43
C LEU A 281 -0.42 -10.40 -3.30
N LYS A 282 -1.69 -10.78 -3.44
CA LYS A 282 -2.74 -10.50 -2.45
C LYS A 282 -2.51 -11.29 -1.15
N ILE A 283 -2.13 -12.57 -1.28
CA ILE A 283 -1.78 -13.43 -0.16
C ILE A 283 -0.58 -12.82 0.60
N ARG A 284 0.50 -12.51 -0.12
CA ARG A 284 1.72 -11.94 0.48
C ARG A 284 1.49 -10.56 1.08
N ASN A 285 0.68 -9.72 0.45
CA ASN A 285 0.26 -8.44 1.03
C ASN A 285 -0.37 -8.64 2.41
N ARG A 286 -1.38 -9.51 2.51
CA ARG A 286 -2.10 -9.74 3.77
C ARG A 286 -1.20 -10.34 4.85
N GLU A 287 -0.35 -11.29 4.50
CA GLU A 287 0.61 -11.90 5.42
C GLU A 287 1.58 -10.85 5.99
N VAL A 288 2.18 -10.03 5.13
CA VAL A 288 3.18 -9.05 5.54
C VAL A 288 2.55 -7.87 6.29
N GLU A 289 1.35 -7.40 5.90
CA GLU A 289 0.60 -6.40 6.68
C GLU A 289 0.39 -6.85 8.13
N ASN A 290 -0.02 -8.11 8.32
CA ASN A 290 -0.25 -8.67 9.65
C ASN A 290 1.05 -8.79 10.45
N LEU A 291 2.14 -9.23 9.82
CA LEU A 291 3.44 -9.34 10.47
C LEU A 291 4.00 -7.97 10.87
N LEU A 292 3.97 -6.99 9.97
CA LEU A 292 4.48 -5.64 10.28
C LEU A 292 3.66 -4.98 11.40
N THR A 293 2.33 -5.08 11.35
CA THR A 293 1.47 -4.55 12.41
C THR A 293 1.72 -5.26 13.75
N THR A 294 2.02 -6.57 13.73
CA THR A 294 2.39 -7.31 14.94
C THR A 294 3.76 -6.88 15.47
N ALA A 295 4.74 -6.72 14.59
CA ALA A 295 6.08 -6.26 14.92
C ALA A 295 6.04 -4.88 15.59
N GLU A 296 5.24 -3.94 15.07
CA GLU A 296 5.05 -2.63 15.68
C GLU A 296 4.44 -2.72 17.08
N LYS A 297 3.34 -3.47 17.27
CA LYS A 297 2.69 -3.62 18.59
C LYS A 297 3.66 -4.15 19.64
N LEU A 298 4.36 -5.24 19.32
CA LEU A 298 5.32 -5.84 20.24
C LEU A 298 6.49 -4.90 20.51
N SER A 299 7.00 -4.22 19.47
CA SER A 299 8.06 -3.22 19.63
C SER A 299 7.62 -2.04 20.52
N THR A 300 6.37 -1.61 20.42
CA THR A 300 5.82 -0.56 21.29
C THR A 300 5.76 -1.01 22.74
N ILE A 301 5.33 -2.24 23.01
CA ILE A 301 5.32 -2.78 24.38
C ILE A 301 6.76 -2.85 24.91
N CYS A 302 7.68 -3.42 24.15
CA CYS A 302 9.10 -3.48 24.51
C CYS A 302 9.68 -2.09 24.79
N SER A 303 9.34 -1.08 23.99
CA SER A 303 9.88 0.28 24.16
C SER A 303 9.35 0.97 25.41
N LEU A 304 8.07 0.76 25.76
CA LEU A 304 7.51 1.22 27.03
C LEU A 304 8.19 0.57 28.25
N MET A 305 8.81 -0.60 28.07
CA MET A 305 9.60 -1.31 29.08
C MET A 305 11.09 -0.97 29.04
N GLY A 306 11.51 -0.06 28.16
CA GLY A 306 12.88 0.45 28.06
C GLY A 306 13.72 -0.12 26.92
N ALA A 307 13.16 -0.88 25.99
CA ALA A 307 13.84 -1.22 24.73
C ALA A 307 13.86 -0.03 23.75
N GLU A 308 14.75 -0.06 22.77
CA GLU A 308 14.69 0.87 21.64
C GLU A 308 13.60 0.44 20.64
N TYR A 309 12.80 1.39 20.14
CA TYR A 309 11.82 1.12 19.10
C TYR A 309 12.50 1.09 17.72
N PRO A 310 12.42 0.00 16.93
CA PRO A 310 13.16 -0.17 15.68
C PRO A 310 12.53 0.60 14.50
N ARG A 311 12.39 1.92 14.65
CA ARG A 311 11.67 2.82 13.73
C ARG A 311 12.14 2.69 12.29
N GLU A 312 13.43 2.87 12.02
CA GLU A 312 13.96 2.93 10.65
C GLU A 312 13.72 1.62 9.88
N LYS A 313 13.94 0.48 10.55
CA LYS A 313 13.70 -0.85 9.97
C LYS A 313 12.22 -1.06 9.61
N LEU A 314 11.31 -0.64 10.49
CA LEU A 314 9.87 -0.74 10.26
C LEU A 314 9.41 0.21 9.16
N GLU A 315 9.89 1.45 9.14
CA GLU A 315 9.56 2.44 8.10
C GLU A 315 10.03 1.96 6.72
N GLU A 316 11.24 1.41 6.59
CA GLU A 316 11.73 0.83 5.32
C GLU A 316 10.89 -0.37 4.87
N ALA A 317 10.55 -1.28 5.79
CA ALA A 317 9.79 -2.47 5.46
C ALA A 317 8.34 -2.14 5.05
N TRP A 318 7.71 -1.16 5.71
CA TRP A 318 6.39 -0.65 5.32
C TRP A 318 6.43 0.05 3.98
N GLU A 319 7.44 0.87 3.72
CA GLU A 319 7.53 1.58 2.44
C GLU A 319 7.54 0.62 1.25
N LYS A 320 8.28 -0.49 1.34
CA LYS A 320 8.27 -1.57 0.32
C LYS A 320 6.86 -2.16 0.13
N VAL A 321 6.13 -2.39 1.21
CA VAL A 321 4.74 -2.87 1.15
C VAL A 321 3.84 -1.83 0.49
N LEU A 322 3.95 -0.56 0.88
CA LEU A 322 3.15 0.52 0.29
C LEU A 322 3.42 0.67 -1.21
N ILE A 323 4.68 0.61 -1.66
CA ILE A 323 4.99 0.63 -3.10
C ILE A 323 4.36 -0.57 -3.82
N ASN A 324 4.41 -1.77 -3.22
CA ASN A 324 3.72 -2.94 -3.76
C ASN A 324 2.19 -2.81 -3.79
N GLN A 325 1.62 -1.90 -2.99
CA GLN A 325 0.20 -1.57 -2.96
C GLN A 325 -0.21 -0.51 -3.99
N PHE A 326 0.74 0.02 -4.78
CA PHE A 326 0.44 0.81 -5.96
C PHE A 326 -0.52 0.05 -6.89
N HIS A 327 -1.51 0.76 -7.45
CA HIS A 327 -2.67 0.13 -8.07
C HIS A 327 -2.28 -0.92 -9.12
N ASP A 328 -1.34 -0.66 -10.04
CA ASP A 328 -0.93 -1.66 -11.04
C ASP A 328 -0.20 -2.88 -10.48
N VAL A 329 0.57 -2.68 -9.41
CA VAL A 329 1.34 -3.76 -8.78
C VAL A 329 0.38 -4.68 -8.06
N ILE A 330 -0.36 -4.18 -7.06
CA ILE A 330 -1.25 -5.04 -6.27
C ILE A 330 -2.41 -5.58 -7.10
N CYS A 331 -2.88 -4.88 -8.13
CA CYS A 331 -3.86 -5.42 -9.08
C CYS A 331 -3.31 -6.55 -9.95
N GLY A 332 -1.99 -6.65 -10.08
CA GLY A 332 -1.31 -7.68 -10.86
C GLY A 332 -1.39 -7.44 -12.37
N SER A 333 -1.58 -6.18 -12.80
CA SER A 333 -1.55 -5.73 -14.19
C SER A 333 -0.15 -5.42 -14.70
N CYS A 334 0.87 -5.45 -13.83
CA CYS A 334 2.26 -5.20 -14.19
C CYS A 334 2.93 -6.38 -14.93
N VAL A 335 4.07 -6.10 -15.57
CA VAL A 335 4.97 -7.08 -16.20
C VAL A 335 5.59 -8.05 -15.18
N ASP A 336 6.10 -9.19 -15.66
CA ASP A 336 6.63 -10.24 -14.79
C ASP A 336 7.82 -9.78 -13.94
N THR A 337 8.70 -8.93 -14.48
CA THR A 337 9.83 -8.37 -13.73
C THR A 337 9.36 -7.53 -12.54
N ALA A 338 8.31 -6.73 -12.71
CA ALA A 338 7.70 -5.96 -11.63
C ALA A 338 7.01 -6.86 -10.59
N PHE A 339 6.34 -7.92 -11.03
CA PHE A 339 5.74 -8.92 -10.15
C PHE A 339 6.79 -9.66 -9.31
N GLU A 340 7.89 -10.10 -9.92
CA GLU A 340 9.00 -10.76 -9.23
C GLU A 340 9.66 -9.83 -8.20
N GLN A 341 9.88 -8.57 -8.58
CA GLN A 341 10.41 -7.55 -7.67
C GLN A 341 9.48 -7.33 -6.46
N ALA A 342 8.17 -7.28 -6.69
CA ALA A 342 7.19 -7.12 -5.62
C ALA A 342 7.23 -8.30 -4.64
N LEU A 343 7.33 -9.54 -5.13
CA LEU A 343 7.48 -10.73 -4.28
C LEU A 343 8.77 -10.71 -3.48
N GLN A 344 9.88 -10.25 -4.07
CA GLN A 344 11.14 -10.08 -3.35
C GLN A 344 10.99 -9.07 -2.21
N TRP A 345 10.38 -7.92 -2.47
CA TRP A 345 10.15 -6.89 -1.45
C TRP A 345 9.23 -7.37 -0.32
N TYR A 346 8.19 -8.16 -0.61
CA TYR A 346 7.42 -8.82 0.43
C TYR A 346 8.26 -9.78 1.27
N ALA A 347 9.15 -10.57 0.66
CA ALA A 347 10.02 -11.49 1.39
C ALA A 347 11.07 -10.77 2.23
N GLU A 348 11.54 -9.60 1.81
CA GLU A 348 12.43 -8.75 2.60
C GLU A 348 11.70 -8.14 3.80
N SER A 349 10.52 -7.54 3.60
CA SER A 349 9.71 -6.97 4.68
C SER A 349 9.25 -8.02 5.68
N GLU A 350 8.89 -9.23 5.22
CA GLU A 350 8.62 -10.37 6.10
C GLU A 350 9.82 -10.71 6.98
N ARG A 351 11.02 -10.85 6.40
CA ARG A 351 12.25 -11.16 7.17
C ARG A 351 12.54 -10.11 8.24
N VAL A 352 12.33 -8.83 7.93
CA VAL A 352 12.49 -7.73 8.90
C VAL A 352 11.45 -7.84 10.02
N ALA A 353 10.17 -7.99 9.66
CA ALA A 353 9.07 -8.09 10.63
C ALA A 353 9.25 -9.29 11.56
N SER A 354 9.52 -10.47 11.01
CA SER A 354 9.70 -11.70 11.78
C SER A 354 10.87 -11.59 12.76
N ARG A 355 12.01 -11.03 12.32
CA ARG A 355 13.15 -10.79 13.23
C ARG A 355 12.78 -9.86 14.38
N ILE A 356 12.08 -8.75 14.10
CA ILE A 356 11.65 -7.81 15.14
C ILE A 356 10.68 -8.48 16.12
N ILE A 357 9.77 -9.33 15.61
CA ILE A 357 8.86 -10.11 16.44
C ILE A 357 9.66 -11.05 17.34
N ASP A 358 10.57 -11.85 16.79
CA ASP A 358 11.40 -12.79 17.56
C ASP A 358 12.22 -12.08 18.64
N GLU A 359 12.92 -10.99 18.30
CA GLU A 359 13.67 -10.15 19.23
C GLU A 359 12.77 -9.56 20.34
N SER A 360 11.55 -9.15 20.00
CA SER A 360 10.58 -8.63 20.97
C SER A 360 10.07 -9.72 21.90
N LEU A 361 9.74 -10.90 21.38
CA LEU A 361 9.29 -12.03 22.19
C LEU A 361 10.39 -12.54 23.11
N GLU A 362 11.65 -12.56 22.68
CA GLU A 362 12.82 -12.84 23.52
C GLU A 362 12.97 -11.79 24.64
N TYR A 363 12.83 -10.51 24.31
CA TYR A 363 12.90 -9.41 25.28
C TYR A 363 11.80 -9.50 26.35
N LEU A 364 10.57 -9.80 25.94
CA LEU A 364 9.42 -9.93 26.84
C LEU A 364 9.53 -11.20 27.69
N SER A 365 9.87 -12.34 27.08
CA SER A 365 10.01 -13.61 27.79
C SER A 365 11.13 -13.59 28.83
N GLY A 366 12.23 -12.89 28.58
CA GLY A 366 13.32 -12.70 29.54
C GLY A 366 12.95 -11.90 30.80
N ARG A 367 11.75 -11.30 30.84
CA ARG A 367 11.23 -10.52 31.98
C ARG A 367 10.15 -11.25 32.78
N VAL A 368 9.74 -12.44 32.33
CA VAL A 368 8.79 -13.27 33.06
C VAL A 368 9.57 -14.18 34.00
N ASP A 369 9.19 -14.19 35.28
CA ASP A 369 9.71 -15.17 36.24
C ASP A 369 9.24 -16.57 35.85
N SER A 370 10.13 -17.32 35.21
CA SER A 370 9.93 -18.70 34.76
C SER A 370 10.52 -19.73 35.73
N SER A 371 10.90 -19.31 36.94
CA SER A 371 11.45 -20.21 37.97
C SER A 371 10.37 -21.03 38.70
N ARG A 372 9.09 -20.71 38.48
CA ARG A 372 7.96 -21.42 39.08
C ARG A 372 7.71 -22.75 38.39
N GLY A 373 7.96 -23.84 39.11
CA GLY A 373 7.63 -25.21 38.69
C GLY A 373 8.79 -25.99 38.08
N GLU A 374 8.60 -27.30 37.92
CA GLU A 374 9.54 -28.17 37.23
C GLU A 374 9.22 -28.22 35.72
N GLY A 375 10.22 -28.05 34.86
CA GLY A 375 10.06 -28.22 33.41
C GLY A 375 10.51 -27.01 32.60
N ARG A 376 9.90 -26.83 31.42
CA ARG A 376 10.18 -25.71 30.51
C ARG A 376 8.97 -24.79 30.49
N ALA A 377 9.16 -23.51 30.84
CA ALA A 377 8.13 -22.50 30.71
C ALA A 377 7.79 -22.25 29.23
N ILE A 378 6.49 -22.11 28.94
CA ILE A 378 5.95 -21.76 27.63
C ILE A 378 5.16 -20.48 27.82
N LEU A 379 5.50 -19.45 27.04
CA LEU A 379 4.77 -18.19 27.00
C LEU A 379 4.05 -18.10 25.66
N VAL A 380 2.76 -17.78 25.72
CA VAL A 380 1.90 -17.64 24.54
C VAL A 380 1.41 -16.20 24.50
N PHE A 381 1.63 -15.54 23.37
CA PHE A 381 1.34 -14.12 23.16
C PHE A 381 0.20 -13.99 22.14
N ASN A 382 -0.80 -13.16 22.44
CA ASN A 382 -1.93 -12.87 21.55
C ASN A 382 -1.88 -11.42 21.04
N PRO A 383 -1.37 -11.16 19.81
CA PRO A 383 -1.20 -9.80 19.30
C PRO A 383 -2.51 -9.12 18.84
N LEU A 384 -3.67 -9.74 19.11
CA LEU A 384 -4.98 -9.21 18.76
C LEU A 384 -5.51 -8.31 19.88
N GLY A 385 -6.45 -7.42 19.53
CA GLY A 385 -7.11 -6.53 20.51
C GLY A 385 -8.29 -7.16 21.25
N PHE A 386 -8.40 -8.49 21.25
CA PHE A 386 -9.45 -9.24 21.91
C PHE A 386 -8.93 -10.61 22.38
N ASP A 387 -9.54 -11.14 23.44
CA ASP A 387 -9.18 -12.42 24.03
C ASP A 387 -9.37 -13.57 23.05
N ARG A 388 -8.45 -14.54 23.07
CA ARG A 388 -8.44 -15.64 22.12
C ARG A 388 -8.32 -16.99 22.84
N ARG A 389 -9.20 -17.92 22.47
CA ARG A 389 -9.11 -19.33 22.81
C ARG A 389 -8.78 -20.13 21.57
N ASP A 390 -7.58 -20.70 21.48
CA ASP A 390 -7.15 -21.40 20.27
C ASP A 390 -6.12 -22.51 20.56
N VAL A 391 -5.87 -23.34 19.55
CA VAL A 391 -4.92 -24.43 19.59
C VAL A 391 -3.49 -23.90 19.40
N VAL A 392 -2.68 -24.03 20.44
CA VAL A 392 -1.24 -23.82 20.38
C VAL A 392 -0.58 -25.09 19.85
N LYS A 393 0.32 -24.95 18.87
CA LYS A 393 1.16 -26.02 18.35
C LYS A 393 2.62 -25.70 18.62
N LEU A 394 3.26 -26.48 19.50
CA LEU A 394 4.65 -26.28 19.89
C LEU A 394 5.47 -27.53 19.58
N ARG A 395 6.56 -27.37 18.84
CA ARG A 395 7.54 -28.43 18.66
C ARG A 395 8.52 -28.42 19.82
N VAL A 396 8.60 -29.53 20.54
CA VAL A 396 9.51 -29.71 21.68
C VAL A 396 10.51 -30.83 21.39
N SER A 397 11.75 -30.59 21.77
CA SER A 397 12.84 -31.56 21.66
C SER A 397 13.32 -31.92 23.05
N PHE A 398 13.51 -33.22 23.28
CA PHE A 398 14.00 -33.74 24.56
C PHE A 398 15.46 -34.14 24.39
N VAL A 399 16.32 -33.70 25.32
CA VAL A 399 17.74 -34.07 25.32
C VAL A 399 17.98 -35.35 26.13
N LYS A 400 17.14 -35.60 27.14
CA LYS A 400 17.23 -36.78 28.00
C LYS A 400 16.49 -37.96 27.32
N PRO A 401 17.14 -39.11 27.13
CA PRO A 401 16.44 -40.31 26.69
C PRO A 401 15.45 -40.76 27.77
N GLY A 402 14.38 -41.44 27.34
CA GLY A 402 13.37 -42.01 28.26
C GLY A 402 12.15 -41.13 28.56
N VAL A 403 11.96 -39.99 27.89
CA VAL A 403 10.71 -39.22 27.98
C VAL A 403 9.55 -40.04 27.39
N ARG A 404 8.57 -40.40 28.23
CA ARG A 404 7.41 -41.23 27.83
C ARG A 404 6.13 -40.43 27.58
N ALA A 405 6.00 -39.28 28.22
CA ALA A 405 4.82 -38.42 28.15
C ALA A 405 5.23 -36.96 28.32
N VAL A 406 4.37 -36.08 27.84
CA VAL A 406 4.46 -34.63 28.02
C VAL A 406 3.18 -34.19 28.69
N ARG A 407 3.29 -33.32 29.70
CA ARG A 407 2.17 -32.70 30.40
C ARG A 407 2.36 -31.20 30.32
N VAL A 408 1.26 -30.46 30.18
CA VAL A 408 1.23 -29.00 30.15
C VAL A 408 0.40 -28.55 31.33
N PHE A 409 0.85 -27.51 32.03
CA PHE A 409 0.17 -26.92 33.17
C PHE A 409 -0.01 -25.43 32.93
N ASP A 410 -1.10 -24.86 33.42
CA ASP A 410 -1.30 -23.41 33.44
C ASP A 410 -0.56 -22.73 34.61
N ASP A 411 -0.69 -21.42 34.73
CA ASP A 411 -0.05 -20.58 35.75
C ASP A 411 -0.58 -20.81 37.18
N GLU A 412 -1.74 -21.45 37.30
CA GLU A 412 -2.31 -21.94 38.57
C GLU A 412 -1.87 -23.38 38.91
N GLY A 413 -1.11 -24.03 38.03
CA GLY A 413 -0.64 -25.41 38.19
C GLY A 413 -1.68 -26.48 37.82
N ARG A 414 -2.78 -26.10 37.15
CA ARG A 414 -3.81 -27.04 36.66
C ARG A 414 -3.33 -27.68 35.36
N GLU A 415 -3.56 -28.98 35.22
CA GLU A 415 -3.16 -29.71 34.01
C GLU A 415 -4.06 -29.35 32.82
N VAL A 416 -3.44 -28.95 31.72
CA VAL A 416 -4.12 -28.63 30.46
C VAL A 416 -4.14 -29.88 29.57
N PRO A 417 -5.32 -30.26 29.02
CA PRO A 417 -5.39 -31.37 28.08
C PRO A 417 -4.47 -31.18 26.89
N VAL A 418 -3.68 -32.21 26.59
CA VAL A 418 -2.62 -32.17 25.57
C VAL A 418 -2.76 -33.32 24.58
N GLN A 419 -2.51 -33.03 23.31
CA GLN A 419 -2.39 -34.00 22.24
C GLN A 419 -0.98 -33.94 21.66
N LEU A 420 -0.35 -35.11 21.49
CA LEU A 420 0.94 -35.24 20.83
C LEU A 420 0.76 -35.63 19.36
N ALA A 421 1.12 -34.73 18.45
CA ALA A 421 1.27 -34.95 17.02
C ALA A 421 2.76 -35.16 16.65
N GLU A 422 3.04 -35.73 15.47
CA GLU A 422 4.40 -35.89 14.91
C GLU A 422 5.46 -36.31 15.94
N LYS A 423 5.36 -37.54 16.46
CA LYS A 423 6.32 -38.09 17.43
C LYS A 423 7.53 -38.65 16.72
N LYS A 424 8.73 -38.34 17.21
CA LYS A 424 9.98 -39.02 16.86
C LYS A 424 10.62 -39.59 18.09
N HIS A 425 11.12 -40.82 18.00
CA HIS A 425 11.74 -41.52 19.11
C HIS A 425 13.26 -41.66 18.90
N TYR A 426 14.01 -41.73 19.99
CA TYR A 426 15.44 -42.03 19.93
C TYR A 426 15.65 -43.43 19.31
N GLY A 427 16.58 -43.53 18.35
CA GLY A 427 16.89 -44.79 17.66
C GLY A 427 15.99 -45.10 16.45
N GLU A 428 15.07 -44.21 16.08
CA GLU A 428 14.48 -44.21 14.73
C GLU A 428 15.55 -43.74 13.72
N GLU A 429 15.86 -44.56 12.71
CA GLU A 429 16.83 -44.22 11.66
C GLU A 429 16.44 -42.92 10.92
N PRO A 430 17.41 -42.13 10.43
CA PRO A 430 17.09 -40.95 9.64
C PRO A 430 16.33 -41.35 8.36
N PRO A 431 15.44 -40.49 7.84
CA PRO A 431 14.75 -40.78 6.58
C PRO A 431 15.76 -41.01 5.44
N PRO A 432 15.46 -41.88 4.46
CA PRO A 432 16.48 -42.45 3.59
C PRO A 432 16.83 -41.50 2.42
N HIS A 433 17.38 -40.30 2.65
CA HIS A 433 17.92 -39.47 1.55
C HIS A 433 18.72 -38.25 2.01
N LEU A 434 20.05 -38.29 1.82
CA LEU A 434 20.91 -37.27 1.15
C LEU A 434 22.42 -37.68 1.27
N PRO A 435 23.29 -37.33 0.31
CA PRO A 435 23.61 -38.09 -0.90
C PRO A 435 25.04 -38.68 -0.90
N VAL A 436 25.24 -39.81 -1.59
CA VAL A 436 26.55 -40.17 -2.16
C VAL A 436 26.49 -39.92 -3.66
N SER A 437 27.51 -39.24 -4.18
CA SER A 437 27.61 -38.77 -5.56
C SER A 437 27.33 -39.87 -6.60
N GLY A 438 26.47 -39.60 -7.58
CA GLY A 438 26.26 -40.48 -8.73
C GLY A 438 25.12 -39.98 -9.61
N ARG A 439 25.39 -39.79 -10.91
CA ARG A 439 24.45 -39.28 -11.92
C ARG A 439 23.13 -40.07 -11.95
N ILE A 440 22.03 -39.33 -12.13
CA ILE A 440 20.70 -39.86 -12.44
C ILE A 440 20.51 -39.83 -13.96
N GLU A 441 20.11 -40.96 -14.54
CA GLU A 441 19.31 -41.01 -15.77
C GLU A 441 18.03 -41.78 -15.48
N PHE A 442 16.89 -41.20 -15.83
CA PHE A 442 15.58 -41.85 -15.73
C PHE A 442 15.29 -42.64 -17.01
N ARG A 443 14.71 -43.83 -16.85
CA ARG A 443 13.83 -44.42 -17.86
C ARG A 443 12.54 -44.89 -17.19
N GLU A 444 11.44 -44.44 -17.78
CA GLU A 444 10.07 -44.89 -17.53
C GLU A 444 9.94 -46.38 -17.83
N GLU A 445 9.14 -47.10 -17.05
CA GLU A 445 8.09 -47.98 -17.60
C GLU A 445 7.05 -48.35 -16.51
N PRO A 446 5.80 -48.63 -16.92
CA PRO A 446 4.63 -48.59 -16.05
C PRO A 446 4.35 -49.91 -15.32
N ALA A 447 3.50 -49.77 -14.30
CA ALA A 447 3.00 -50.78 -13.39
C ALA A 447 2.43 -52.05 -14.04
N GLU A 448 2.45 -53.16 -13.29
CA GLU A 448 1.30 -54.05 -13.07
C GLU A 448 1.50 -54.93 -11.82
N PRO A 449 0.40 -55.45 -11.23
CA PRO A 449 0.29 -55.72 -9.80
C PRO A 449 0.51 -57.19 -9.44
N GLY A 450 1.25 -57.44 -8.36
CA GLY A 450 1.46 -58.79 -7.82
C GLY A 450 1.52 -58.78 -6.29
N TYR A 451 0.56 -59.43 -5.66
CA TYR A 451 0.48 -59.62 -4.21
C TYR A 451 1.76 -60.23 -3.62
N THR A 452 2.20 -59.79 -2.45
CA THR A 452 2.98 -60.65 -1.53
C THR A 452 2.68 -60.30 -0.07
N ARG A 453 2.30 -61.35 0.67
CA ARG A 453 2.20 -61.45 2.13
C ARG A 453 3.50 -60.99 2.80
N VAL A 454 3.42 -60.22 3.88
CA VAL A 454 4.52 -60.06 4.83
C VAL A 454 4.10 -60.75 6.13
N GLU A 455 4.87 -61.75 6.52
CA GLU A 455 4.75 -62.49 7.78
C GLU A 455 5.08 -61.59 8.97
N GLU A 456 4.30 -61.72 10.05
CA GLU A 456 4.67 -61.21 11.37
C GLU A 456 5.86 -62.01 11.90
N SER A 457 6.99 -61.33 12.18
CA SER A 457 8.06 -61.89 12.99
C SER A 457 8.10 -61.24 14.37
N SER A 458 7.80 -62.09 15.35
CA SER A 458 8.13 -62.06 16.78
C SER A 458 8.39 -60.72 17.46
N CYS A 459 7.46 -60.42 18.38
CA CYS A 459 7.66 -59.71 19.64
C CYS A 459 9.06 -59.93 20.25
N GLY A 460 9.88 -58.88 20.18
CA GLY A 460 10.90 -58.58 21.17
C GLY A 460 10.49 -57.28 21.84
N MET A 461 10.47 -57.24 23.17
CA MET A 461 10.12 -56.06 23.96
C MET A 461 10.88 -54.84 23.43
N VAL A 462 10.20 -53.95 22.72
CA VAL A 462 10.71 -52.61 22.47
C VAL A 462 10.56 -51.90 23.81
N GLU A 463 11.64 -51.83 24.60
CA GLU A 463 11.74 -50.81 25.64
C GLU A 463 11.26 -49.50 25.02
N ALA A 464 10.18 -48.92 25.56
CA ALA A 464 9.53 -47.76 24.97
C ALA A 464 10.58 -46.69 24.71
N ARG A 465 10.99 -46.57 23.44
CA ARG A 465 12.06 -45.66 23.02
C ARG A 465 11.61 -44.26 23.41
N GLY A 466 12.43 -43.54 24.17
CA GLY A 466 12.05 -42.21 24.65
C GLY A 466 11.73 -41.27 23.47
N LEU A 467 10.77 -40.37 23.67
CA LEU A 467 10.51 -39.28 22.74
C LEU A 467 11.78 -38.44 22.59
N ARG A 468 12.21 -38.24 21.34
CA ARG A 468 13.26 -37.30 20.94
C ARG A 468 12.66 -35.95 20.58
N GLU A 469 11.54 -35.95 19.87
CA GLU A 469 10.83 -34.77 19.40
C GLU A 469 9.33 -35.07 19.38
N ALA A 470 8.49 -34.09 19.69
CA ALA A 470 7.05 -34.18 19.49
C ALA A 470 6.45 -32.80 19.19
N VAL A 471 5.37 -32.76 18.42
CA VAL A 471 4.51 -31.58 18.31
C VAL A 471 3.43 -31.67 19.38
N VAL A 472 3.53 -30.81 20.38
CA VAL A 472 2.58 -30.69 21.49
C VAL A 472 1.48 -29.73 21.08
N MET A 473 0.23 -30.19 21.19
CA MET A 473 -0.96 -29.40 20.89
C MET A 473 -1.82 -29.27 22.14
N PHE A 474 -2.20 -28.05 22.50
CA PHE A 474 -3.10 -27.78 23.63
C PHE A 474 -3.93 -26.53 23.34
N ILE A 475 -5.05 -26.36 24.05
CA ILE A 475 -5.88 -25.16 23.95
C ILE A 475 -5.37 -24.14 24.98
N ALA A 476 -5.11 -22.92 24.53
CA ALA A 476 -4.77 -21.80 25.41
C ALA A 476 -5.84 -20.71 25.31
N GLU A 477 -6.20 -20.15 26.46
CA GLU A 477 -6.98 -18.91 26.58
C GLU A 477 -5.99 -17.80 26.88
N VAL A 478 -5.82 -16.88 25.93
CA VAL A 478 -4.79 -15.85 25.96
C VAL A 478 -5.48 -14.50 25.83
N PRO A 479 -5.39 -13.63 26.85
CA PRO A 479 -5.97 -12.29 26.78
C PRO A 479 -5.28 -11.46 25.70
N ALA A 480 -5.93 -10.38 25.26
CA ALA A 480 -5.28 -9.40 24.39
C ALA A 480 -4.00 -8.84 25.03
N LEU A 481 -2.94 -8.65 24.22
CA LEU A 481 -1.68 -8.02 24.64
C LEU A 481 -1.78 -6.51 24.85
#